data_AF-A0A257LJ62-F1
#
_entry.id   AF-A0A257LJ62-F1
#
_cell.length_a   1.000
_cell.length_b   1.000
_cell.length_c   1.000
_cell.angle_alpha   90.00
_cell.angle_beta   90.00
_cell.angle_gamma   90.00
#
_symmetry.space_group_name_H-M   'P 1'
#
loop_
_entity.id
_entity.type
_entity.pdbx_description
1 polymer ?
#
loop_
_entity_poly.entity_id
_entity_poly.type
_entity_poly.pdbx_seq_one_letter_code
_entity_poly.pdbx_strand_id
1 'polypeptide(L)'
;MVSADQARHLQRSDPLYTLGNAVAAVMTMLTLRDTAPRPWLLAWLMLMLLATAGHGWMAWRQRGPIDAPAQHLRHATRMSALNGVLWAAGVLLVFPGADYAHRALLMVLLSGLATGAMFALAVHLPALCALYLPVVASVVAAALGNGGPARWPVAMLTLVWLALALVSARQLQATLIGSFRNRHSAAVLAADLQVQKDVAVALGQSRSRFLAAASHDLRQPVHALSLFVSALQQRPPEHEALRLLGHVRNTVDGMGAMF
;
A
#
# COMPACT_ATOMS: atom_id res chain seq x y z
N MET A 1 3.59 11.96 -1.49
CA MET A 1 3.27 10.73 -0.71
C MET A 1 2.87 9.57 -1.62
N VAL A 2 1.79 9.68 -2.41
CA VAL A 2 1.35 8.59 -3.32
C VAL A 2 2.48 8.07 -4.21
N SER A 3 3.28 8.94 -4.83
CA SER A 3 4.40 8.52 -5.70
C SER A 3 5.49 7.73 -4.95
N ALA A 4 5.70 8.00 -3.66
CA ALA A 4 6.64 7.24 -2.84
C ALA A 4 6.08 5.85 -2.52
N ASP A 5 4.77 5.72 -2.32
CA ASP A 5 4.12 4.41 -2.13
C ASP A 5 4.11 3.59 -3.43
N GLN A 6 3.91 4.25 -4.58
CA GLN A 6 4.04 3.61 -5.90
C GLN A 6 5.45 3.07 -6.11
N ALA A 7 6.48 3.88 -5.85
CA ALA A 7 7.87 3.48 -5.97
C ALA A 7 8.22 2.32 -5.00
N ARG A 8 7.75 2.37 -3.75
CA ARG A 8 7.92 1.29 -2.76
C ARG A 8 7.21 0.00 -3.19
N HIS A 9 6.03 0.10 -3.80
CA HIS A 9 5.33 -1.06 -4.33
C HIS A 9 6.13 -1.72 -5.45
N LEU A 10 6.62 -0.94 -6.41
CA LEU A 10 7.47 -1.44 -7.50
C LEU A 10 8.72 -2.12 -6.97
N GLN A 11 9.44 -1.47 -6.05
CA GLN A 11 10.67 -2.02 -5.43
C GLN A 11 10.43 -3.37 -4.73
N ARG A 12 9.23 -3.61 -4.20
CA ARG A 12 8.86 -4.89 -3.55
C ARG A 12 8.49 -5.99 -4.55
N SER A 13 7.78 -5.65 -5.62
CA SER A 13 7.40 -6.60 -6.68
C SER A 13 8.54 -6.93 -7.64
N ASP A 14 9.59 -6.10 -7.65
CA ASP A 14 10.69 -6.12 -8.60
C ASP A 14 11.42 -7.48 -8.77
N PRO A 15 11.79 -8.19 -7.68
CA PRO A 15 12.55 -9.43 -7.81
C PRO A 15 11.74 -10.54 -8.49
N LEU A 16 10.46 -10.65 -8.15
CA LEU A 16 9.58 -11.67 -8.74
C LEU A 16 9.33 -11.40 -10.23
N TYR A 17 9.11 -10.13 -10.59
CA TYR A 17 8.96 -9.74 -11.99
C TYR A 17 10.23 -10.02 -12.81
N THR A 18 11.39 -9.65 -12.26
CA THR A 18 12.70 -9.85 -12.92
C THR A 18 13.00 -11.34 -13.12
N LEU A 19 12.75 -12.17 -12.09
CA LEU A 19 12.90 -13.62 -12.19
C LEU A 19 11.94 -14.22 -13.22
N GLY A 20 10.67 -13.81 -13.18
CA GLY A 20 9.66 -14.27 -14.14
C GLY A 20 10.05 -13.94 -15.59
N ASN A 21 10.59 -12.74 -15.84
CA ASN A 21 11.07 -12.34 -17.16
C ASN A 21 12.26 -13.19 -17.64
N ALA A 22 13.21 -13.49 -16.75
CA ALA A 22 14.35 -14.36 -17.07
C ALA A 22 13.91 -15.77 -17.45
N VAL A 23 13.02 -16.36 -16.63
CA VAL A 23 12.46 -17.70 -16.89
C VAL A 23 11.69 -17.71 -18.20
N ALA A 24 10.85 -16.71 -18.45
CA ALA A 24 10.11 -16.59 -19.70
C ALA A 24 11.06 -16.51 -20.92
N ALA A 25 12.12 -15.71 -20.85
CA ALA A 25 13.10 -15.60 -21.94
C ALA A 25 13.80 -16.95 -22.22
N VAL A 26 14.20 -17.68 -21.19
CA VAL A 26 14.79 -19.02 -21.34
C VAL A 26 13.78 -20.02 -21.92
N MET A 27 12.53 -20.00 -21.46
CA MET A 27 11.48 -20.86 -21.99
C MET A 27 11.16 -20.56 -23.45
N THR A 28 11.14 -19.28 -23.84
CA THR A 28 10.99 -18.86 -25.24
C THR A 28 12.15 -19.36 -26.09
N MET A 29 13.40 -19.22 -25.62
CA MET A 29 14.58 -19.79 -26.31
C MET A 29 14.42 -21.31 -26.51
N LEU A 30 14.07 -22.04 -25.46
CA LEU A 30 13.97 -23.51 -25.53
C LEU A 30 12.86 -23.96 -26.48
N THR A 31 11.71 -23.28 -26.45
CA THR A 31 10.58 -23.56 -27.35
C THR A 31 10.96 -23.32 -28.82
N LEU A 32 11.81 -22.34 -29.10
CA LEU A 32 12.06 -21.85 -30.46
C LEU A 32 13.41 -22.27 -31.04
N ARG A 33 14.20 -23.05 -30.30
CA ARG A 33 15.58 -23.43 -30.67
C ARG A 33 15.71 -24.14 -32.02
N ASP A 34 14.64 -24.78 -32.47
CA ASP A 34 14.57 -25.59 -33.69
C ASP A 34 13.88 -24.85 -34.86
N THR A 35 13.31 -23.66 -34.61
CA THR A 35 12.54 -22.88 -35.61
C THR A 35 13.24 -21.63 -36.11
N ALA A 36 14.08 -20.99 -35.29
CA ALA A 36 14.83 -19.79 -35.68
C ALA A 36 16.35 -20.02 -35.68
N PRO A 37 17.13 -19.24 -36.46
CA PRO A 37 18.57 -19.44 -36.50
C PRO A 37 19.20 -19.22 -35.12
N ARG A 38 19.94 -20.23 -34.65
CA ARG A 38 20.62 -20.24 -33.34
C ARG A 38 21.40 -18.96 -32.99
N PRO A 39 22.19 -18.32 -33.89
CA PRO A 39 22.92 -17.12 -33.50
C PRO A 39 22.00 -15.95 -33.11
N TRP A 40 20.88 -15.77 -33.80
CA TRP A 40 19.91 -14.70 -33.49
C TRP A 40 19.19 -14.95 -32.17
N LEU A 41 18.80 -16.20 -31.92
CA LEU A 41 18.17 -16.59 -30.67
C LEU A 41 19.12 -16.44 -29.47
N LEU A 42 20.39 -16.84 -29.62
CA LEU A 42 21.41 -16.66 -28.58
C LEU A 42 21.73 -15.19 -28.32
N ALA A 43 21.84 -14.37 -29.37
CA ALA A 43 22.03 -12.93 -29.23
C ALA A 43 20.84 -12.27 -28.51
N TRP A 44 19.61 -12.64 -28.87
CA TRP A 44 18.40 -12.16 -28.21
C TRP A 44 18.34 -12.57 -26.73
N LEU A 45 18.62 -13.84 -26.43
CA LEU A 45 18.67 -14.33 -25.05
C LEU A 45 19.76 -13.62 -24.25
N MET A 46 20.95 -13.42 -24.82
CA MET A 46 22.04 -12.69 -24.16
C MET A 46 21.62 -11.26 -23.83
N LEU A 47 20.98 -10.54 -24.77
CA LEU A 47 20.48 -9.18 -24.53
C LEU A 47 19.40 -9.16 -23.44
N MET A 48 18.49 -10.14 -23.42
CA MET A 48 17.48 -10.28 -22.36
C MET A 48 18.11 -10.51 -20.99
N LEU A 49 19.08 -11.41 -20.90
CA LEU A 49 19.78 -11.72 -19.64
C LEU A 49 20.61 -10.53 -19.16
N LEU A 50 21.28 -9.80 -20.07
CA LEU A 50 22.03 -8.58 -19.73
C LEU A 50 21.10 -7.47 -19.24
N ALA A 51 19.96 -7.25 -19.91
CA ALA A 51 18.97 -6.27 -19.47
C ALA A 51 18.40 -6.63 -18.09
N THR A 52 18.08 -7.91 -17.88
CA THR A 52 17.57 -8.43 -16.60
C THR A 52 18.62 -8.33 -15.48
N ALA A 53 19.88 -8.65 -15.76
CA ALA A 53 20.97 -8.54 -14.80
C ALA A 53 21.28 -7.07 -14.44
N GLY A 54 21.31 -6.19 -15.44
CA GLY A 54 21.48 -4.75 -15.23
C GLY A 54 20.35 -4.16 -14.39
N HIS A 55 19.12 -4.59 -14.65
CA HIS A 55 17.96 -4.24 -13.84
C HIS A 55 18.10 -4.71 -12.39
N GLY A 56 18.39 -6.00 -12.18
CA GLY A 56 18.57 -6.57 -10.84
C GLY A 56 19.72 -5.93 -10.05
N TRP A 57 20.83 -5.60 -10.72
CA TRP A 57 21.96 -4.88 -10.11
C TRP A 57 21.58 -3.46 -9.69
N MET A 58 20.86 -2.74 -10.55
CA MET A 58 20.40 -1.40 -10.25
C MET A 58 19.33 -1.39 -9.15
N ALA A 59 18.42 -2.36 -9.15
CA ALA A 59 17.46 -2.57 -8.09
C ALA A 59 18.16 -2.89 -6.76
N TRP A 60 19.20 -3.73 -6.78
CA TRP A 60 20.04 -4.02 -5.61
C TRP A 60 20.75 -2.77 -5.09
N ARG A 61 21.35 -1.95 -5.95
CA ARG A 61 21.99 -0.68 -5.58
C ARG A 61 21.02 0.34 -5.01
N GLN A 62 19.77 0.32 -5.47
CA GLN A 62 18.70 1.21 -5.02
C GLN A 62 17.88 0.59 -3.87
N ARG A 63 18.37 -0.48 -3.22
CA ARG A 63 17.75 -1.00 -1.99
C ARG A 63 17.98 0.00 -0.86
N GLY A 64 16.90 0.58 -0.34
CA GLY A 64 16.98 1.57 0.72
C GLY A 64 15.81 2.56 0.69
N PRO A 65 15.91 3.65 1.48
CA PRO A 65 14.96 4.75 1.47
C PRO A 65 14.78 5.32 0.07
N ILE A 66 13.54 5.70 -0.27
CA ILE A 66 13.23 6.31 -1.58
C ILE A 66 13.24 7.83 -1.42
N ASP A 67 14.39 8.44 -1.67
CA ASP A 67 14.58 9.89 -1.58
C ASP A 67 13.98 10.64 -2.78
N ALA A 68 14.05 10.04 -3.98
CA ALA A 68 13.56 10.61 -5.23
C ALA A 68 12.55 9.69 -5.95
N PRO A 69 11.27 9.64 -5.50
CA PRO A 69 10.25 8.74 -6.06
C PRO A 69 10.04 8.89 -7.57
N ALA A 70 10.08 10.12 -8.10
CA ALA A 70 9.90 10.39 -9.52
C ALA A 70 11.02 9.79 -10.39
N GLN A 71 12.27 9.78 -9.88
CA GLN A 71 13.39 9.15 -10.57
C GLN A 71 13.22 7.64 -10.63
N HIS A 72 12.75 7.03 -9.54
CA HIS A 72 12.48 5.59 -9.48
C HIS A 72 11.38 5.18 -10.47
N LEU A 73 10.30 5.96 -10.57
CA LEU A 73 9.22 5.72 -11.56
C LEU A 73 9.69 5.88 -13.01
N ARG A 74 10.52 6.90 -13.29
CA ARG A 74 11.13 7.09 -14.62
C ARG A 74 12.06 5.95 -14.98
N HIS A 75 12.85 5.49 -14.00
CA HIS A 75 13.74 4.35 -14.17
C HIS A 75 12.96 3.07 -14.50
N ALA A 76 11.92 2.75 -13.72
CA ALA A 76 11.03 1.63 -14.00
C ALA A 76 10.44 1.71 -15.43
N THR A 77 9.98 2.91 -15.84
CA THR A 77 9.45 3.11 -17.20
C THR A 77 10.49 2.84 -18.29
N ARG A 78 11.74 3.30 -18.12
CA ARG A 78 12.84 3.05 -19.07
C ARG A 78 13.16 1.57 -19.19
N MET A 79 13.20 0.86 -18.05
CA MET A 79 13.47 -0.58 -18.03
C MET A 79 12.33 -1.38 -18.67
N SER A 80 11.08 -1.00 -18.40
CA SER A 80 9.92 -1.59 -19.07
C SER A 80 9.92 -1.33 -20.58
N ALA A 81 10.33 -0.15 -21.03
CA ALA A 81 10.51 0.15 -22.45
C ALA A 81 11.57 -0.75 -23.10
N LEU A 82 12.74 -0.88 -22.46
CA LEU A 82 13.80 -1.78 -22.94
C LEU A 82 13.31 -3.22 -23.05
N ASN A 83 12.63 -3.72 -22.03
CA ASN A 83 12.08 -5.08 -22.03
C ASN A 83 11.01 -5.24 -23.11
N GLY A 84 10.13 -4.25 -23.30
CA GLY A 84 9.11 -4.24 -24.33
C GLY A 84 9.69 -4.32 -25.73
N VAL A 85 10.74 -3.53 -26.01
CA VAL A 85 11.46 -3.56 -27.30
C VAL A 85 12.18 -4.90 -27.51
N LEU A 86 12.83 -5.45 -26.48
CA LEU A 86 13.49 -6.75 -26.59
C LEU A 86 12.48 -7.87 -26.88
N TRP A 87 11.32 -7.88 -26.21
CA TRP A 87 10.25 -8.84 -26.50
C TRP A 87 9.67 -8.65 -27.89
N ALA A 88 9.47 -7.39 -28.31
CA ALA A 88 9.03 -7.06 -29.67
C ALA A 88 10.01 -7.58 -30.74
N ALA A 89 11.31 -7.44 -30.52
CA ALA A 89 12.33 -8.00 -31.40
C ALA A 89 12.27 -9.53 -31.44
N GLY A 90 12.05 -10.19 -30.29
CA GLY A 90 11.87 -11.64 -30.21
C GLY A 90 10.67 -12.13 -31.04
N VAL A 91 9.54 -11.43 -30.97
CA VAL A 91 8.36 -11.73 -31.79
C VAL A 91 8.68 -11.64 -33.28
N LEU A 92 9.30 -10.54 -33.73
CA LEU A 92 9.59 -10.31 -35.15
C LEU A 92 10.65 -11.26 -35.72
N LEU A 93 11.64 -11.69 -34.92
CA LEU A 93 12.66 -12.65 -35.34
C LEU A 93 12.07 -14.05 -35.57
N VAL A 94 11.00 -14.40 -34.86
CA VAL A 94 10.49 -15.78 -34.77
C VAL A 94 9.30 -16.01 -35.69
N PHE A 95 8.39 -15.04 -35.78
CA PHE A 95 7.12 -15.18 -36.48
C PHE A 95 7.22 -15.65 -37.95
N PRO A 96 8.18 -15.15 -38.76
CA PRO A 96 8.28 -15.51 -40.18
C PRO A 96 8.54 -16.99 -40.47
N GLY A 97 9.26 -17.70 -39.60
CA GLY A 97 9.66 -19.10 -39.82
C GLY A 97 8.92 -20.13 -38.96
N ALA A 98 8.20 -19.70 -37.94
CA ALA A 98 7.53 -20.59 -37.00
C ALA A 98 6.23 -21.19 -37.57
N ASP A 99 5.97 -22.47 -37.29
CA ASP A 99 4.68 -23.10 -37.55
C ASP A 99 3.57 -22.59 -36.60
N TYR A 100 2.33 -23.07 -36.78
CA TYR A 100 1.21 -22.66 -35.93
C TYR A 100 1.38 -23.05 -34.46
N ALA A 101 2.03 -24.17 -34.16
CA ALA A 101 2.21 -24.64 -32.79
C ALA A 101 3.19 -23.73 -32.02
N HIS A 102 4.33 -23.40 -32.62
CA HIS A 102 5.32 -22.50 -32.03
C HIS A 102 4.77 -21.08 -31.85
N ARG A 103 3.98 -20.59 -32.82
CA ARG A 103 3.27 -19.30 -32.69
C ARG A 103 2.27 -19.30 -31.54
N ALA A 104 1.49 -20.37 -31.39
CA ALA A 104 0.53 -20.51 -30.29
C ALA A 104 1.24 -20.56 -28.92
N LEU A 105 2.34 -21.32 -28.82
CA LEU A 105 3.15 -21.37 -27.60
C LEU A 105 3.73 -20.00 -27.22
N LEU A 106 4.23 -19.23 -28.20
CA LEU A 106 4.69 -17.88 -27.97
C LEU A 106 3.57 -16.96 -27.45
N MET A 107 2.36 -17.07 -27.99
CA MET A 107 1.21 -16.30 -27.50
C MET A 107 0.82 -16.66 -26.06
N VAL A 108 0.89 -17.94 -25.69
CA VAL A 108 0.66 -18.39 -24.31
C VAL A 108 1.71 -17.80 -23.36
N LEU A 109 2.99 -17.87 -23.74
CA LEU A 109 4.10 -17.30 -22.94
C LEU A 109 3.95 -15.78 -22.78
N LEU A 110 3.65 -15.06 -23.86
CA LEU A 110 3.43 -13.62 -23.83
C LEU A 110 2.20 -13.25 -22.99
N SER A 111 1.13 -14.04 -23.03
CA SER A 111 -0.07 -13.81 -22.22
C SER A 111 0.20 -13.99 -20.72
N GLY A 112 0.98 -15.00 -20.35
CA GLY A 112 1.42 -15.22 -18.97
C GLY A 112 2.32 -14.07 -18.47
N LEU A 113 3.31 -13.68 -19.27
CA LEU A 113 4.18 -12.55 -18.97
C LEU A 113 3.39 -11.24 -18.83
N ALA A 114 2.48 -10.98 -19.75
CA ALA A 114 1.63 -9.80 -19.71
C ALA A 114 0.78 -9.77 -18.44
N THR A 115 0.15 -10.89 -18.07
CA THR A 115 -0.63 -10.98 -16.83
C THR A 115 0.23 -10.64 -15.61
N GLY A 116 1.43 -11.21 -15.49
CA GLY A 116 2.36 -10.89 -14.41
C GLY A 116 2.79 -9.41 -14.42
N ALA A 117 3.09 -8.87 -15.60
CA ALA A 117 3.45 -7.47 -15.78
C ALA A 117 2.32 -6.51 -15.38
N MET A 118 1.06 -6.86 -15.65
CA MET A 118 -0.10 -6.06 -15.24
C MET A 118 -0.11 -5.89 -13.72
N PHE A 119 0.00 -6.97 -12.94
CA PHE A 119 0.00 -6.87 -11.48
C PHE A 119 1.22 -6.15 -10.92
N ALA A 120 2.39 -6.34 -11.52
CA ALA A 120 3.62 -5.68 -11.09
C ALA A 120 3.64 -4.17 -11.43
N LEU A 121 3.13 -3.77 -12.60
CA LEU A 121 3.33 -2.44 -13.16
C LEU A 121 2.06 -1.57 -13.17
N ALA A 122 0.86 -2.12 -12.89
CA ALA A 122 -0.39 -1.34 -12.89
C ALA A 122 -0.35 -0.14 -11.94
N VAL A 123 0.45 -0.21 -10.86
CA VAL A 123 0.67 0.92 -9.96
C VAL A 123 1.20 2.17 -10.70
N HIS A 124 1.92 2.00 -11.82
CA HIS A 124 2.46 3.06 -12.67
C HIS A 124 2.25 2.76 -14.16
N LEU A 125 1.08 3.15 -14.70
CA LEU A 125 0.68 2.91 -16.09
C LEU A 125 1.71 3.26 -17.18
N PRO A 126 2.50 4.35 -17.09
CA PRO A 126 3.52 4.63 -18.10
C PRO A 126 4.51 3.48 -18.31
N ALA A 127 4.92 2.80 -17.23
CA ALA A 127 5.79 1.63 -17.32
C ALA A 127 5.08 0.44 -17.99
N LEU A 128 3.82 0.18 -17.63
CA LEU A 128 3.02 -0.87 -18.27
C LEU A 128 2.84 -0.61 -19.78
N CYS A 129 2.49 0.61 -20.17
CA CYS A 129 2.35 0.97 -21.58
C CYS A 129 3.68 0.86 -22.33
N ALA A 130 4.79 1.26 -21.71
CA ALA A 130 6.13 1.15 -22.30
C ALA A 130 6.53 -0.31 -22.58
N LEU A 131 6.05 -1.26 -21.78
CA LEU A 131 6.21 -2.70 -22.04
C LEU A 131 5.24 -3.19 -23.12
N TYR A 132 3.96 -2.86 -23.01
CA TYR A 132 2.90 -3.45 -23.83
C TYR A 132 2.90 -2.96 -25.28
N LEU A 133 3.10 -1.66 -25.51
CA LEU A 133 2.92 -1.07 -26.83
C LEU A 133 3.89 -1.65 -27.88
N PRO A 134 5.21 -1.79 -27.60
CA PRO A 134 6.11 -2.41 -28.56
C PRO A 134 5.76 -3.88 -28.84
N VAL A 135 5.42 -4.64 -27.80
CA VAL A 135 5.06 -6.07 -27.91
C VAL A 135 3.81 -6.24 -28.77
N VAL A 136 2.73 -5.51 -28.47
CA VAL A 136 1.49 -5.58 -29.24
C VAL A 136 1.72 -5.12 -30.68
N ALA A 137 2.45 -4.02 -30.89
CA ALA A 137 2.79 -3.53 -32.22
C ALA A 137 3.53 -4.60 -33.03
N SER A 138 4.49 -5.30 -32.42
CA SER A 138 5.23 -6.38 -33.09
C SER A 138 4.35 -7.56 -33.47
N VAL A 139 3.41 -7.96 -32.61
CA VAL A 139 2.48 -9.06 -32.89
C VAL A 139 1.54 -8.69 -34.04
N VAL A 140 1.00 -7.47 -34.03
CA VAL A 140 0.14 -6.97 -35.11
C VAL A 140 0.92 -6.88 -36.43
N ALA A 141 2.12 -6.30 -36.41
CA ALA A 141 2.97 -6.21 -37.59
C ALA A 141 3.33 -7.59 -38.14
N ALA A 142 3.67 -8.55 -37.26
CA ALA A 142 3.97 -9.92 -37.66
C ALA A 142 2.75 -10.64 -38.24
N ALA A 143 1.56 -10.47 -37.65
CA ALA A 143 0.33 -11.07 -38.16
C ALA A 143 -0.05 -10.54 -39.55
N LEU A 144 0.09 -9.24 -39.77
CA LEU A 144 -0.21 -8.60 -41.05
C LEU A 144 0.84 -8.93 -42.13
N GLY A 145 2.13 -8.96 -41.76
CA GLY A 145 3.24 -9.24 -42.68
C GLY A 145 3.32 -10.69 -43.15
N ASN A 146 2.93 -11.66 -42.32
CA ASN A 146 2.95 -13.09 -42.69
C ASN A 146 1.74 -13.54 -43.50
N GLY A 147 0.67 -12.74 -43.54
CA GLY A 147 -0.58 -13.12 -44.19
C GLY A 147 -1.23 -14.36 -43.56
N GLY A 148 -1.98 -15.12 -44.36
CA GLY A 148 -2.72 -16.31 -43.91
C GLY A 148 -4.12 -16.01 -43.37
N PRO A 149 -4.94 -17.06 -43.17
CA PRO A 149 -6.35 -16.94 -42.83
C PRO A 149 -6.58 -16.28 -41.46
N ALA A 150 -5.60 -16.40 -40.54
CA ALA A 150 -5.69 -15.89 -39.18
C ALA A 150 -5.22 -14.43 -39.00
N ARG A 151 -4.73 -13.75 -40.05
CA ARG A 151 -4.10 -12.41 -39.92
C ARG A 151 -5.00 -11.38 -39.23
N TRP A 152 -6.27 -11.29 -39.65
CA TRP A 152 -7.23 -10.33 -39.14
C TRP A 152 -7.72 -10.70 -37.74
N PRO A 153 -8.16 -11.95 -37.49
CA PRO A 153 -8.49 -12.40 -36.14
C PRO A 153 -7.39 -12.13 -35.13
N VAL A 154 -6.13 -12.48 -35.43
CA VAL A 154 -5.00 -12.27 -34.50
C VAL A 154 -4.80 -10.78 -34.23
N ALA A 155 -4.69 -9.95 -35.27
CA ALA A 155 -4.48 -8.51 -35.10
C ALA A 155 -5.61 -7.85 -34.29
N MET A 156 -6.87 -8.16 -34.60
CA MET A 156 -8.02 -7.61 -33.88
C MET A 156 -8.09 -8.09 -32.43
N LEU A 157 -7.90 -9.39 -32.18
CA LEU A 157 -7.94 -9.95 -30.84
C LEU A 157 -6.80 -9.40 -29.97
N THR A 158 -5.60 -9.19 -30.51
CA THR A 158 -4.49 -8.57 -29.78
C THR A 158 -4.80 -7.11 -29.42
N LEU A 159 -5.43 -6.35 -30.32
CA LEU A 159 -5.82 -4.95 -30.04
C LEU A 159 -6.97 -4.86 -29.03
N VAL A 160 -7.97 -5.74 -29.13
CA VAL A 160 -9.06 -5.85 -28.15
C VAL A 160 -8.48 -6.24 -26.79
N TRP A 161 -7.59 -7.23 -26.75
CA TRP A 161 -6.89 -7.63 -25.54
C TRP A 161 -6.10 -6.47 -24.93
N LEU A 162 -5.38 -5.67 -25.73
CA LEU A 162 -4.67 -4.49 -25.24
C LEU A 162 -5.64 -3.47 -24.63
N ALA A 163 -6.76 -3.19 -25.30
CA ALA A 163 -7.76 -2.25 -24.78
C ALA A 163 -8.33 -2.72 -23.44
N LEU A 164 -8.73 -3.99 -23.34
CA LEU A 164 -9.23 -4.59 -22.10
C LEU A 164 -8.15 -4.58 -21.01
N ALA A 165 -6.92 -4.95 -21.33
CA ALA A 165 -5.82 -4.94 -20.38
C ALA A 165 -5.51 -3.54 -19.85
N LEU A 166 -5.58 -2.49 -20.69
CA LEU A 166 -5.40 -1.11 -20.25
C LEU A 166 -6.58 -0.60 -19.41
N VAL A 167 -7.81 -1.06 -19.67
CA VAL A 167 -8.98 -0.77 -18.81
C VAL A 167 -8.81 -1.45 -17.46
N SER A 168 -8.50 -2.74 -17.43
CA SER A 168 -8.24 -3.49 -16.20
C SER A 168 -7.07 -2.91 -15.41
N ALA A 169 -5.99 -2.51 -16.08
CA ALA A 169 -4.85 -1.87 -15.43
C ALA A 169 -5.20 -0.52 -14.80
N ARG A 170 -6.05 0.28 -15.45
CA ARG A 170 -6.55 1.55 -14.86
C ARG A 170 -7.40 1.30 -13.62
N GLN A 171 -8.28 0.30 -13.66
CA GLN A 171 -9.10 -0.09 -12.51
C GLN A 171 -8.21 -0.55 -11.34
N LEU A 172 -7.25 -1.44 -11.62
CA LEU A 172 -6.30 -1.92 -10.62
C LEU A 172 -5.45 -0.78 -10.05
N GLN A 173 -4.99 0.15 -10.89
CA GLN A 173 -4.26 1.33 -10.44
C GLN A 173 -5.11 2.20 -9.51
N ALA A 174 -6.37 2.46 -9.86
CA ALA A 174 -7.28 3.25 -9.05
C ALA A 174 -7.50 2.61 -7.67
N THR A 175 -7.71 1.29 -7.63
CA THR A 175 -7.82 0.53 -6.37
C THR A 175 -6.54 0.61 -5.54
N LEU A 176 -5.35 0.44 -6.15
CA LEU A 176 -4.07 0.53 -5.45
C LEU A 176 -3.85 1.94 -4.88
N ILE A 177 -4.01 2.98 -5.69
CA ILE A 177 -3.84 4.38 -5.24
C ILE A 177 -4.88 4.74 -4.18
N GLY A 178 -6.13 4.30 -4.33
CA GLY A 178 -7.19 4.46 -3.33
C GLY A 178 -6.81 3.82 -2.00
N SER A 179 -6.26 2.60 -2.02
CA SER A 179 -5.79 1.92 -0.81
C SER A 179 -4.66 2.69 -0.11
N PHE A 180 -3.75 3.32 -0.87
CA PHE A 180 -2.66 4.12 -0.31
C PHE A 180 -3.19 5.35 0.40
N ARG A 181 -4.13 6.06 -0.24
CA ARG A 181 -4.81 7.22 0.33
C ARG A 181 -5.59 6.87 1.59
N ASN A 182 -6.38 5.80 1.55
CA ASN A 182 -7.18 5.36 2.70
C ASN A 182 -6.32 5.02 3.92
N ARG A 183 -5.20 4.31 3.72
CA ARG A 183 -4.27 4.01 4.82
C ARG A 183 -3.67 5.28 5.42
N HIS A 184 -3.36 6.27 4.60
CA HIS A 184 -2.83 7.54 5.09
C HIS A 184 -3.87 8.32 5.89
N SER A 185 -5.09 8.45 5.38
CA SER A 185 -6.19 9.10 6.09
C SER A 185 -6.52 8.39 7.40
N ALA A 186 -6.53 7.05 7.40
CA ALA A 186 -6.74 6.26 8.61
C ALA A 186 -5.64 6.49 9.66
N ALA A 187 -4.38 6.60 9.23
CA ALA A 187 -3.27 6.88 10.15
C ALA A 187 -3.38 8.29 10.79
N VAL A 188 -3.75 9.30 10.00
CA VAL A 188 -3.97 10.66 10.51
C VAL A 188 -5.14 10.69 11.49
N LEU A 189 -6.26 10.06 11.14
CA LEU A 189 -7.44 10.00 12.00
C LEU A 189 -7.16 9.24 13.30
N ALA A 190 -6.42 8.13 13.23
CA ALA A 190 -6.02 7.38 14.42
C ALA A 190 -5.14 8.21 15.36
N ALA A 191 -4.23 9.03 14.80
CA ALA A 191 -3.41 9.93 15.60
C ALA A 191 -4.26 11.03 16.29
N ASP A 192 -5.21 11.62 15.58
CA ASP A 192 -6.12 12.62 16.16
C ASP A 192 -7.01 12.04 17.26
N LEU A 193 -7.59 10.85 17.02
CA LEU A 193 -8.37 10.13 18.03
C LEU A 193 -7.55 9.80 19.28
N GLN A 194 -6.26 9.47 19.11
CA GLN A 194 -5.37 9.22 20.24
C GLN A 194 -5.17 10.48 21.08
N VAL A 195 -4.96 11.64 20.44
CA VAL A 195 -4.83 12.93 21.14
C VAL A 195 -6.12 13.29 21.89
N GLN A 196 -7.28 13.19 21.25
CA GLN A 196 -8.57 13.48 21.88
C GLN A 196 -8.86 12.55 23.06
N LYS A 197 -8.52 11.26 22.92
CA LYS A 197 -8.61 10.30 24.01
C LYS A 197 -7.73 10.70 25.19
N ASP A 198 -6.48 11.08 24.95
CA ASP A 198 -5.56 11.46 26.01
C ASP A 198 -6.04 12.71 26.76
N VAL A 199 -6.60 13.70 26.04
CA VAL A 199 -7.26 14.88 26.65
C VAL A 199 -8.47 14.48 27.49
N ALA A 200 -9.35 13.62 26.97
CA ALA A 200 -10.54 13.16 27.69
C ALA A 200 -10.18 12.38 28.95
N VAL A 201 -9.16 11.52 28.89
CA VAL A 201 -8.63 10.79 30.05
C VAL A 201 -8.08 11.75 31.09
N ALA A 202 -7.28 12.74 30.68
CA ALA A 202 -6.72 13.74 31.59
C ALA A 202 -7.83 14.56 32.28
N LEU A 203 -8.84 15.00 31.54
CA LEU A 203 -9.99 15.72 32.09
C LEU A 203 -10.78 14.84 33.08
N GLY A 204 -11.02 13.57 32.72
CA GLY A 204 -11.68 12.60 33.59
C GLY A 204 -10.93 12.38 34.91
N GLN A 205 -9.60 12.23 34.85
CA GLN A 205 -8.75 12.11 36.04
C GLN A 205 -8.79 13.38 36.89
N SER A 206 -8.71 14.57 36.28
CA SER A 206 -8.79 15.85 36.99
C SER A 206 -10.12 15.99 37.71
N ARG A 207 -11.24 15.67 37.04
CA ARG A 207 -12.58 15.71 37.63
C ARG A 207 -12.72 14.73 38.80
N SER A 208 -12.19 13.51 38.65
CA SER A 208 -12.22 12.50 39.72
C SER A 208 -11.42 12.96 40.94
N ARG A 209 -10.23 13.53 40.75
CA ARG A 209 -9.42 14.10 41.84
C ARG A 209 -10.11 15.27 42.53
N PHE A 210 -10.70 16.17 41.76
CA PHE A 210 -11.48 17.30 42.30
C PHE A 210 -12.65 16.82 43.16
N LEU A 211 -13.45 15.87 42.67
CA LEU A 211 -14.58 15.32 43.42
C LEU A 211 -14.15 14.54 44.66
N ALA A 212 -13.04 13.80 44.59
CA ALA A 212 -12.49 13.08 45.73
C ALA A 212 -12.02 14.04 46.85
N ALA A 213 -11.33 15.13 46.47
CA ALA A 213 -10.94 16.18 47.40
C ALA A 213 -12.17 16.85 48.03
N ALA A 214 -13.13 17.30 47.22
CA ALA A 214 -14.37 17.89 47.71
C ALA A 214 -15.15 16.94 48.64
N SER A 215 -15.22 15.65 48.31
CA SER A 215 -15.89 14.64 49.15
C SER A 215 -15.18 14.39 50.48
N HIS A 216 -13.84 14.42 50.49
CA HIS A 216 -13.04 14.29 51.70
C HIS A 216 -13.27 15.49 52.61
N ASP A 217 -13.20 16.69 52.06
CA ASP A 217 -13.39 17.95 52.78
C ASP A 217 -14.81 18.07 53.34
N LEU A 218 -15.81 17.48 52.67
CA LEU A 218 -17.18 17.39 53.18
C LEU A 218 -17.38 16.36 54.28
N ARG A 219 -16.62 15.26 54.25
CA ARG A 219 -16.74 14.19 55.25
C ARG A 219 -16.27 14.65 56.62
N GLN A 220 -15.22 15.47 56.68
CA GLN A 220 -14.65 15.98 57.93
C GLN A 220 -15.67 16.71 58.83
N PRO A 221 -16.38 17.75 58.34
CA PRO A 221 -17.35 18.47 59.15
C PRO A 221 -18.60 17.62 59.45
N VAL A 222 -19.03 16.74 58.54
CA VAL A 222 -20.12 15.77 58.81
C VAL A 222 -19.74 14.82 59.95
N HIS A 223 -18.50 14.34 59.99
CA HIS A 223 -18.02 13.49 61.09
C HIS A 223 -17.95 14.28 62.40
N ALA A 224 -17.44 15.51 62.39
CA ALA A 224 -17.43 16.39 63.56
C ALA A 224 -18.85 16.67 64.10
N LEU A 225 -19.81 16.96 63.21
CA LEU A 225 -21.22 17.10 63.54
C LEU A 225 -21.77 15.83 64.23
N SER A 226 -21.43 14.65 63.72
CA SER A 226 -21.86 13.38 64.34
C SER A 226 -21.32 13.21 65.75
N LEU A 227 -20.06 13.57 66.02
CA LEU A 227 -19.45 13.49 67.35
C LEU A 227 -20.10 14.48 68.33
N PHE A 228 -20.35 15.72 67.90
CA PHE A 228 -21.01 16.72 68.73
C PHE A 228 -22.45 16.32 69.07
N VAL A 229 -23.19 15.77 68.10
CA VAL A 229 -24.54 15.23 68.33
C VAL A 229 -24.50 14.04 69.30
N SER A 230 -23.58 13.10 69.14
CA SER A 230 -23.43 11.97 70.06
C SER A 230 -23.06 12.40 71.47
N ALA A 231 -22.21 13.42 71.64
CA ALA A 231 -21.88 13.98 72.95
C ALA A 231 -23.09 14.64 73.62
N LEU A 232 -23.91 15.38 72.85
CA LEU A 232 -25.17 15.97 73.33
C LEU A 232 -26.19 14.89 73.77
N GLN A 233 -26.23 13.74 73.08
CA GLN A 233 -27.11 12.62 73.45
C GLN A 233 -26.80 12.02 74.83
N GLN A 234 -25.58 12.20 75.36
CA GLN A 234 -25.19 11.74 76.70
C GLN A 234 -25.73 12.62 77.85
N ARG A 235 -26.51 13.68 77.52
CA ARG A 235 -27.07 14.64 78.48
C ARG A 235 -26.02 15.30 79.39
N PRO A 236 -24.99 15.95 78.81
CA PRO A 236 -23.99 16.67 79.59
C PRO A 236 -24.63 17.87 80.33
N PRO A 237 -23.97 18.39 81.39
CA PRO A 237 -24.43 19.58 82.11
C PRO A 237 -24.58 20.79 81.17
N GLU A 238 -25.53 21.67 81.50
CA GLU A 238 -26.04 22.74 80.62
C GLU A 238 -24.96 23.63 79.98
N HIS A 239 -23.92 23.98 80.74
CA HIS A 239 -22.79 24.79 80.28
C HIS A 239 -21.99 24.09 79.15
N GLU A 240 -21.89 22.77 79.20
CA GLU A 240 -21.19 21.96 78.21
C GLU A 240 -22.08 21.68 76.98
N ALA A 241 -23.38 21.50 77.20
CA ALA A 241 -24.37 21.39 76.12
C ALA A 241 -24.42 22.66 75.24
N LEU A 242 -24.44 23.84 75.86
CA LEU A 242 -24.41 25.13 75.14
C LEU A 242 -23.11 25.31 74.34
N ARG A 243 -21.97 24.86 74.88
CA ARG A 243 -20.69 24.86 74.13
C ARG A 243 -20.75 23.92 72.92
N LEU A 244 -21.25 22.69 73.06
CA LEU A 244 -21.39 21.73 71.95
C LEU A 244 -22.31 22.25 70.85
N LEU A 245 -23.43 22.87 71.20
CA LEU A 245 -24.34 23.56 70.26
C LEU A 245 -23.65 24.69 69.49
N GLY A 246 -22.77 25.45 70.16
CA GLY A 246 -21.94 26.46 69.50
C GLY A 246 -20.98 25.86 68.46
N HIS A 247 -20.36 24.71 68.77
CA HIS A 247 -19.48 24.02 67.82
C HIS A 247 -20.25 23.44 66.63
N VAL A 248 -21.45 22.89 66.85
CA VAL A 248 -22.36 22.46 65.78
C VAL A 248 -22.67 23.62 64.84
N ARG A 249 -23.08 24.78 65.38
CA ARG A 249 -23.41 25.96 64.57
C ARG A 249 -22.23 26.45 63.75
N ASN A 250 -21.06 26.58 64.37
CA ASN A 250 -19.84 26.98 63.66
C ASN A 250 -19.43 25.99 62.56
N THR A 251 -19.65 24.69 62.77
CA THR A 251 -19.33 23.65 61.78
C THR A 251 -20.29 23.71 60.58
N VAL A 252 -21.59 23.95 60.83
CA VAL A 252 -22.60 24.14 59.77
C VAL A 252 -22.34 25.43 58.99
N ASP A 253 -22.04 26.54 59.68
CA ASP A 253 -21.72 27.81 59.04
C ASP A 253 -20.45 27.70 58.18
N GLY A 254 -19.43 26.97 58.68
CA GLY A 254 -18.21 26.67 57.93
C GLY A 254 -18.45 25.81 56.69
N MET A 255 -19.37 24.82 56.74
CA MET A 255 -19.79 24.05 55.57
C MET A 255 -20.57 24.89 54.56
N GLY A 256 -21.45 25.78 55.04
CA GLY A 256 -22.23 26.67 54.18
C GLY A 256 -21.38 27.69 53.42
N ALA A 257 -20.19 28.02 53.92
CA ALA A 257 -19.23 28.89 53.25
C ALA A 257 -18.31 28.16 52.25
N MET A 258 -18.31 26.83 52.19
CA MET A 258 -17.51 26.01 51.27
C MET A 258 -18.17 25.75 49.91
N PHE A 259 -19.44 26.13 49.75
CA PHE A 259 -20.24 25.98 48.53
C PHE A 259 -20.80 27.32 48.06
#